data_AF-A0A3M1MVM4-F1
#
_entry.id   AF-A0A3M1MVM4-F1
#
_cell.length_a   1.000
_cell.length_b   1.000
_cell.length_c   1.000
_cell.angle_alpha   90.00
_cell.angle_beta   90.00
_cell.angle_gamma   90.00
#
_symmetry.space_group_name_H-M   'P 1'
#
loop_
_entity.id
_entity.type
_entity.pdbx_description
1 polymer ?
#
loop_
_entity_poly.entity_id
_entity_poly.type
_entity_poly.pdbx_seq_one_letter_code
_entity_poly.pdbx_strand_id
1 'polypeptide(L)'
;IRIDNLTLQGGTVHFEDRHLSTPFKATMFDLGGRVTGLASDPAMKADVDLRGRLENHSPLNITGTVNPLSEELFADLAVRFREIDLTPMSPYSGTFIGYLIAKGKLNLELDYKIDEGRIDADNRIIIDQLTLGDRVESDQATSLPVSLAIALLKDRSGVIDLDVPISGRLDDPDFSIAGAVWTIIRNLLVKAATSPFSLLAAMVGGDEDFSSVAFEPGTAVFVAGEKEKLTKLADILGKRPGVTLEISGFIDPARDPEAYRLAELRKMVRAEKWRRLEKAGKAPAEPDAVEVSAGEYPDLLTRVYKDADFPRPRNFIGLLKKLPVPEMEKLLLANIKAGPEEMAGLAKERALAVRAELERLNPDIAAQLFLVEPAAVDTPPEKGSGGRVAFAIKTR
;
A
#
# COMPACT_ATOMS: atom_id res chain seq x y z
N ILE A 1 19.12 -44.92 -25.50
CA ILE A 1 19.76 -45.38 -24.23
C ILE A 1 18.65 -45.66 -23.22
N ARG A 2 18.80 -46.65 -22.33
CA ARG A 2 17.86 -46.90 -21.23
C ARG A 2 18.61 -47.22 -19.93
N ILE A 3 18.21 -46.58 -18.84
CA ILE A 3 18.74 -46.76 -17.49
C ILE A 3 17.53 -46.94 -16.56
N ASP A 4 17.36 -48.16 -16.05
CA ASP A 4 16.18 -48.50 -15.25
C ASP A 4 16.21 -47.79 -13.88
N ASN A 5 17.38 -47.71 -13.24
CA ASN A 5 17.53 -47.04 -11.95
C ASN A 5 18.91 -46.37 -11.82
N LEU A 6 18.90 -45.10 -11.44
CA LEU A 6 20.05 -44.32 -11.01
C LEU A 6 19.85 -43.97 -9.53
N THR A 7 20.81 -44.29 -8.67
CA THR A 7 20.73 -43.98 -7.23
C THR A 7 21.92 -43.11 -6.82
N LEU A 8 21.64 -42.04 -6.08
CA LEU A 8 22.64 -41.14 -5.50
C LEU A 8 22.65 -41.35 -3.99
N GLN A 9 23.83 -41.38 -3.37
CA GLN A 9 23.98 -41.60 -1.93
C GLN A 9 25.10 -40.72 -1.37
N GLY A 10 24.77 -39.91 -0.36
CA GLY A 10 25.76 -39.14 0.40
C GLY A 10 26.58 -38.16 -0.43
N GLY A 11 26.03 -37.64 -1.52
CA GLY A 11 26.74 -36.71 -2.41
C GLY A 11 26.96 -35.35 -1.76
N THR A 12 28.14 -34.77 -2.02
CA THR A 12 28.47 -33.39 -1.64
C THR A 12 28.71 -32.58 -2.90
N VAL A 13 28.06 -31.43 -3.03
CA VAL A 13 28.20 -30.51 -4.15
C VAL A 13 28.71 -29.18 -3.63
N HIS A 14 29.85 -28.73 -4.15
CA HIS A 14 30.39 -27.40 -3.88
C HIS A 14 30.11 -26.48 -5.06
N PHE A 15 29.48 -25.34 -4.78
CA PHE A 15 29.22 -24.29 -5.74
C PHE A 15 29.98 -23.02 -5.36
N GLU A 16 30.66 -22.42 -6.35
CA GLU A 16 31.35 -21.15 -6.19
C GLU A 16 31.06 -20.28 -7.42
N ASP A 17 30.43 -19.14 -7.20
CA ASP A 17 30.25 -18.11 -8.22
C ASP A 17 31.33 -17.03 -8.06
N ARG A 18 32.13 -16.85 -9.11
CA ARG A 18 33.22 -15.87 -9.19
C ARG A 18 32.95 -14.72 -10.15
N HIS A 19 31.71 -14.57 -10.65
CA HIS A 19 31.34 -13.45 -11.50
C HIS A 19 31.16 -12.13 -10.72
N LEU A 20 30.98 -12.22 -9.40
CA LEU A 20 30.90 -11.08 -8.49
C LEU A 20 32.28 -10.69 -7.94
N SER A 21 32.41 -9.44 -7.49
CA SER A 21 33.64 -8.95 -6.84
C SER A 21 34.00 -9.72 -5.57
N THR A 22 32.98 -10.14 -4.81
CA THR A 22 33.12 -11.09 -3.70
C THR A 22 32.52 -12.42 -4.12
N PRO A 23 33.29 -13.53 -4.13
CA PRO A 23 32.74 -14.82 -4.54
C PRO A 23 31.61 -15.29 -3.63
N PHE A 24 30.53 -15.77 -4.23
CA PHE A 24 29.49 -16.50 -3.51
C PHE A 24 29.85 -17.98 -3.44
N LYS A 25 29.66 -18.59 -2.26
CA LYS A 25 29.96 -20.00 -2.03
C LYS A 25 28.78 -20.68 -1.35
N ALA A 26 28.44 -21.87 -1.80
CA ALA A 26 27.44 -22.72 -1.18
C ALA A 26 27.87 -24.19 -1.24
N THR A 27 27.65 -24.92 -0.16
CA THR A 27 27.83 -26.38 -0.14
C THR A 27 26.50 -27.07 0.13
N MET A 28 26.19 -28.07 -0.67
CA MET A 28 25.09 -29.00 -0.46
C MET A 28 25.64 -30.35 -0.01
N PHE A 29 25.07 -30.89 1.06
CA PHE A 29 25.44 -32.15 1.68
C PHE A 29 24.30 -33.17 1.55
N ASP A 30 24.67 -34.44 1.77
CA ASP A 30 23.77 -35.59 1.81
C ASP A 30 22.83 -35.67 0.60
N LEU A 31 23.29 -35.22 -0.57
CA LEU A 31 22.52 -35.35 -1.80
C LEU A 31 22.34 -36.84 -2.10
N GLY A 32 21.10 -37.29 -2.08
CA GLY A 32 20.75 -38.68 -2.31
C GLY A 32 19.34 -38.84 -2.83
N GLY A 33 19.02 -40.04 -3.30
CA GLY A 33 17.72 -40.33 -3.89
C GLY A 33 17.85 -41.19 -5.14
N ARG A 34 16.83 -41.14 -5.99
CA ARG A 34 16.73 -41.98 -7.18
C ARG A 34 16.14 -41.25 -8.37
N VAL A 35 16.56 -41.70 -9.55
CA VAL A 35 15.92 -41.44 -10.82
C VAL A 35 15.61 -42.78 -11.48
N THR A 36 14.35 -43.04 -11.80
CA THR A 36 13.89 -44.36 -12.28
C THR A 36 13.30 -44.23 -13.68
N GLY A 37 13.70 -45.09 -14.61
CA GLY A 37 13.14 -45.12 -15.96
C GLY A 37 13.68 -44.08 -16.94
N LEU A 38 14.96 -43.68 -16.81
CA LEU A 38 15.63 -42.81 -17.79
C LEU A 38 15.72 -43.52 -19.15
N ALA A 39 15.17 -42.92 -20.20
CA ALA A 39 15.24 -43.46 -21.54
C ALA A 39 15.31 -42.36 -22.58
N SER A 40 15.92 -42.63 -23.73
CA SER A 40 15.91 -41.70 -24.88
C SER A 40 14.59 -41.69 -25.66
N ASP A 41 13.64 -42.57 -25.31
CA ASP A 41 12.32 -42.61 -25.93
C ASP A 41 11.50 -41.39 -25.47
N PRO A 42 11.02 -40.53 -26.39
CA PRO A 42 10.21 -39.36 -26.03
C PRO A 42 8.95 -39.69 -25.23
N ALA A 43 8.40 -40.90 -25.37
CA ALA A 43 7.19 -41.33 -24.66
C ALA A 43 7.46 -41.73 -23.20
N MET A 44 8.72 -41.95 -22.81
CA MET A 44 9.09 -42.36 -21.46
C MET A 44 9.51 -41.15 -20.61
N LYS A 45 8.95 -41.04 -19.41
CA LYS A 45 9.30 -40.01 -18.42
C LYS A 45 9.87 -40.72 -17.20
N ALA A 46 11.04 -40.29 -16.75
CA ALA A 46 11.72 -40.84 -15.59
C ALA A 46 11.24 -40.17 -14.31
N ASP A 47 10.92 -40.96 -13.29
CA ASP A 47 10.57 -40.45 -11.96
C ASP A 47 11.81 -39.95 -11.22
N VAL A 48 11.70 -38.79 -10.57
CA VAL A 48 12.76 -38.16 -9.78
C VAL A 48 12.30 -38.03 -8.33
N ASP A 49 13.14 -38.45 -7.38
CA ASP A 49 13.00 -38.22 -5.94
C ASP A 49 14.41 -38.02 -5.37
N LEU A 50 14.83 -36.76 -5.25
CA LEU A 50 16.14 -36.37 -4.72
C LEU A 50 15.97 -35.49 -3.48
N ARG A 51 16.86 -35.68 -2.52
CA ARG A 51 16.88 -34.94 -1.26
C ARG A 51 18.31 -34.57 -0.90
N GLY A 52 18.46 -33.48 -0.18
CA GLY A 52 19.74 -33.04 0.33
C GLY A 52 19.54 -31.93 1.35
N ARG A 53 20.64 -31.28 1.74
CA ARG A 53 20.59 -30.09 2.59
C ARG A 53 21.72 -29.13 2.28
N LEU A 54 21.46 -27.83 2.39
CA LEU A 54 22.52 -26.83 2.34
C LEU A 54 23.32 -26.82 3.66
N GLU A 55 24.48 -26.16 3.66
CA GLU A 55 25.43 -26.07 4.79
C GLU A 55 24.80 -25.66 6.13
N ASN A 56 23.75 -24.85 6.09
CA ASN A 56 22.96 -24.41 7.23
C ASN A 56 21.82 -25.38 7.62
N HIS A 57 21.90 -26.65 7.21
CA HIS A 57 20.88 -27.68 7.40
C HIS A 57 19.52 -27.40 6.73
N SER A 58 19.44 -26.46 5.78
CA SER A 58 18.22 -26.17 5.02
C SER A 58 17.89 -27.35 4.10
N PRO A 59 16.74 -28.03 4.29
CA PRO A 59 16.40 -29.19 3.47
C PRO A 59 16.07 -28.80 2.04
N LEU A 60 16.48 -29.66 1.11
CA LEU A 60 16.12 -29.66 -0.30
C LEU A 60 15.31 -30.92 -0.60
N ASN A 61 14.22 -30.75 -1.34
CA ASN A 61 13.50 -31.84 -1.97
C ASN A 61 13.23 -31.51 -3.44
N ILE A 62 13.50 -32.47 -4.33
CA ILE A 62 13.21 -32.41 -5.76
C ILE A 62 12.41 -33.65 -6.12
N THR A 63 11.19 -33.46 -6.59
CA THR A 63 10.32 -34.54 -7.06
C THR A 63 9.74 -34.23 -8.43
N GLY A 64 9.39 -35.25 -9.20
CA GLY A 64 8.64 -35.06 -10.42
C GLY A 64 9.05 -36.03 -11.50
N THR A 65 8.91 -35.61 -12.76
CA THR A 65 9.24 -36.45 -13.91
C THR A 65 10.09 -35.70 -14.93
N VAL A 66 11.02 -36.40 -15.58
CA VAL A 66 11.95 -35.79 -16.56
C VAL A 66 12.18 -36.72 -17.74
N ASN A 67 12.44 -36.15 -18.91
CA ASN A 67 13.06 -36.86 -20.03
C ASN A 67 14.22 -36.03 -20.57
N PRO A 68 15.42 -36.13 -19.97
CA PRO A 68 16.58 -35.35 -20.38
C PRO A 68 17.35 -36.03 -21.53
N LEU A 69 16.95 -37.24 -21.96
CA LEU A 69 17.65 -38.02 -22.98
C LEU A 69 16.92 -38.03 -24.34
N SER A 70 15.73 -37.44 -24.43
CA SER A 70 15.01 -37.16 -25.68
C SER A 70 15.59 -35.93 -26.39
N GLU A 71 15.30 -35.78 -27.69
CA GLU A 71 15.70 -34.60 -28.47
C GLU A 71 15.07 -33.31 -27.92
N GLU A 72 13.79 -33.39 -27.53
CA GLU A 72 13.10 -32.33 -26.81
C GLU A 72 13.16 -32.61 -25.31
N LEU A 73 13.70 -31.66 -24.54
CA LEU A 73 13.75 -31.75 -23.09
C LEU A 73 12.33 -31.70 -22.52
N PHE A 74 11.97 -32.70 -21.73
CA PHE A 74 10.78 -32.66 -20.87
C PHE A 74 11.21 -32.59 -19.40
N ALA A 75 10.56 -31.72 -18.62
CA ALA A 75 10.67 -31.71 -17.17
C ALA A 75 9.34 -31.27 -16.56
N ASP A 76 8.93 -31.91 -15.47
CA ASP A 76 7.82 -31.48 -14.63
C ASP A 76 8.29 -31.73 -13.20
N LEU A 77 8.88 -30.70 -12.61
CA LEU A 77 9.65 -30.79 -11.37
C LEU A 77 9.09 -29.83 -10.32
N ALA A 78 8.84 -30.37 -9.13
CA ALA A 78 8.63 -29.62 -7.91
C ALA A 78 9.94 -29.60 -7.11
N VAL A 79 10.52 -28.40 -6.93
CA VAL A 79 11.69 -28.16 -6.09
C VAL A 79 11.25 -27.36 -4.87
N ARG A 80 11.65 -27.82 -3.68
CA ARG A 80 11.34 -27.19 -2.40
C ARG A 80 12.62 -27.00 -1.61
N PHE A 81 12.95 -25.76 -1.30
CA PHE A 81 13.93 -25.41 -0.29
C PHE A 81 13.25 -24.75 0.89
N ARG A 82 13.69 -25.08 2.11
CA ARG A 82 13.16 -24.45 3.32
C ARG A 82 14.26 -23.93 4.21
N GLU A 83 13.99 -22.83 4.91
CA GLU A 83 14.85 -22.25 5.96
C GLU A 83 16.25 -21.82 5.49
N ILE A 84 16.41 -21.48 4.20
CA ILE A 84 17.67 -21.00 3.65
C ILE A 84 18.08 -19.71 4.38
N ASP A 85 19.22 -19.74 5.05
CA ASP A 85 19.85 -18.54 5.56
C ASP A 85 20.24 -17.59 4.42
N LEU A 86 19.75 -16.36 4.48
CA LEU A 86 20.00 -15.35 3.45
C LEU A 86 21.33 -14.61 3.62
N THR A 87 21.96 -14.67 4.79
CA THR A 87 23.21 -13.95 5.07
C THR A 87 24.33 -14.26 4.04
N PRO A 88 24.54 -15.53 3.63
CA PRO A 88 25.52 -15.88 2.60
C PRO A 88 25.21 -15.29 1.21
N MET A 89 23.99 -14.82 0.95
CA MET A 89 23.59 -14.19 -0.32
C MET A 89 24.02 -12.72 -0.41
N SER A 90 24.65 -12.18 0.63
CA SER A 90 25.11 -10.79 0.67
C SER A 90 26.01 -10.35 -0.50
N PRO A 91 26.84 -11.20 -1.13
CA PRO A 91 27.54 -10.82 -2.35
C PRO A 91 26.59 -10.35 -3.46
N TYR A 92 25.47 -11.05 -3.68
CA TYR A 92 24.47 -10.64 -4.68
C TYR A 92 23.70 -9.39 -4.25
N SER A 93 23.20 -9.34 -3.02
CA SER A 93 22.40 -8.20 -2.55
C SER A 93 23.26 -6.92 -2.47
N GLY A 94 24.53 -7.04 -2.07
CA GLY A 94 25.48 -5.93 -2.08
C GLY A 94 25.69 -5.39 -3.50
N THR A 95 25.90 -6.28 -4.48
CA THR A 95 26.11 -5.89 -5.89
C THR A 95 24.87 -5.26 -6.53
N PHE A 96 23.68 -5.87 -6.41
CA PHE A 96 22.52 -5.45 -7.21
C PHE A 96 21.54 -4.54 -6.45
N ILE A 97 21.51 -4.65 -5.12
CA ILE A 97 20.56 -3.93 -4.26
C ILE A 97 21.28 -2.85 -3.43
N GLY A 98 22.61 -2.95 -3.27
CA GLY A 98 23.43 -1.99 -2.53
C GLY A 98 23.42 -2.18 -1.02
N TYR A 99 22.97 -3.33 -0.53
CA TYR A 99 22.91 -3.64 0.91
C TYR A 99 23.32 -5.08 1.19
N LEU A 100 24.07 -5.31 2.25
CA LEU A 100 24.26 -6.64 2.80
C LEU A 100 22.95 -7.13 3.44
N ILE A 101 22.84 -8.44 3.65
CA ILE A 101 21.74 -9.03 4.41
C ILE A 101 22.25 -9.32 5.82
N ALA A 102 21.69 -8.63 6.82
CA ALA A 102 22.06 -8.87 8.22
C ALA A 102 21.40 -10.13 8.78
N LYS A 103 20.15 -10.38 8.39
CA LYS A 103 19.43 -11.62 8.71
C LYS A 103 18.22 -11.83 7.79
N GLY A 104 17.79 -13.08 7.69
CA GLY A 104 16.54 -13.48 7.05
C GLY A 104 16.57 -14.97 6.71
N LYS A 105 15.38 -15.58 6.61
CA LYS A 105 15.21 -16.95 6.12
C LYS A 105 14.42 -16.94 4.82
N LEU A 106 14.75 -17.84 3.91
CA LEU A 106 14.11 -17.99 2.61
C LEU A 106 13.56 -19.41 2.47
N ASN A 107 12.28 -19.49 2.11
CA ASN A 107 11.66 -20.70 1.59
C ASN A 107 11.36 -20.48 0.11
N LEU A 108 11.67 -21.48 -0.71
CA LEU A 108 11.41 -21.48 -2.15
C LEU A 108 10.52 -22.67 -2.50
N GLU A 109 9.39 -22.39 -3.12
CA GLU A 109 8.55 -23.40 -3.75
C GLU A 109 8.54 -23.14 -5.25
N LEU A 110 9.14 -24.06 -6.00
CA LEU A 110 9.40 -23.93 -7.43
C LEU A 110 8.71 -25.08 -8.15
N ASP A 111 7.74 -24.81 -9.01
CA ASP A 111 7.06 -25.79 -9.84
C ASP A 111 7.34 -25.48 -11.31
N TYR A 112 8.15 -26.31 -11.96
CA TYR A 112 8.73 -26.02 -13.26
C TYR A 112 8.32 -27.09 -14.26
N LYS A 113 7.55 -26.68 -15.26
CA LYS A 113 7.18 -27.52 -16.39
C LYS A 113 7.88 -27.03 -17.64
N ILE A 114 8.64 -27.93 -18.25
CA ILE A 114 9.25 -27.78 -19.57
C ILE A 114 8.63 -28.82 -20.49
N ASP A 115 7.98 -28.35 -21.55
CA ASP A 115 7.31 -29.20 -22.54
C ASP A 115 7.33 -28.50 -23.90
N GLU A 116 7.65 -29.22 -24.97
CA GLU A 116 7.71 -28.70 -26.35
C GLU A 116 8.53 -27.39 -26.48
N GLY A 117 9.68 -27.33 -25.79
CA GLY A 117 10.58 -26.15 -25.80
C GLY A 117 10.03 -24.92 -25.07
N ARG A 118 8.90 -25.03 -24.37
CA ARG A 118 8.32 -23.98 -23.53
C ARG A 118 8.57 -24.28 -22.07
N ILE A 119 8.76 -23.23 -21.28
CA ILE A 119 8.79 -23.28 -19.82
C ILE A 119 7.55 -22.58 -19.28
N ASP A 120 6.93 -23.21 -18.28
CA ASP A 120 5.90 -22.66 -17.41
C ASP A 120 6.33 -22.95 -15.97
N ALA A 121 6.63 -21.90 -15.22
CA ALA A 121 7.25 -21.99 -13.91
C ALA A 121 6.54 -21.10 -12.89
N ASP A 122 6.05 -21.71 -11.82
CA ASP A 122 5.53 -21.01 -10.65
C ASP A 122 6.62 -20.93 -9.58
N ASN A 123 6.92 -19.72 -9.13
CA ASN A 123 7.95 -19.45 -8.12
C ASN A 123 7.32 -18.75 -6.93
N ARG A 124 7.13 -19.46 -5.83
CA ARG A 124 6.72 -18.86 -4.57
C ARG A 124 7.93 -18.63 -3.67
N ILE A 125 8.18 -17.37 -3.36
CA ILE A 125 9.34 -16.88 -2.64
C ILE A 125 8.85 -16.33 -1.31
N ILE A 126 9.15 -17.03 -0.22
CA ILE A 126 8.73 -16.63 1.13
C ILE A 126 9.97 -16.24 1.91
N ILE A 127 10.07 -14.98 2.30
CA ILE A 127 11.17 -14.45 3.09
C ILE A 127 10.67 -14.08 4.48
N ASP A 128 11.27 -14.65 5.52
CA ASP A 128 10.96 -14.34 6.91
C ASP A 128 12.07 -13.48 7.55
N GLN A 129 11.65 -12.51 8.36
CA GLN A 129 12.49 -11.62 9.15
C GLN A 129 13.61 -10.89 8.38
N LEU A 130 13.43 -10.59 7.08
CA LEU A 130 14.45 -9.90 6.29
C LEU A 130 14.87 -8.58 6.94
N THR A 131 16.17 -8.43 7.17
CA THR A 131 16.77 -7.21 7.69
C THR A 131 18.00 -6.89 6.87
N LEU A 132 18.02 -5.68 6.30
CA LEU A 132 19.19 -5.17 5.59
C LEU A 132 20.29 -4.83 6.60
N GLY A 133 21.52 -5.14 6.24
CA GLY A 133 22.73 -4.75 6.96
C GLY A 133 23.33 -3.48 6.36
N ASP A 134 24.66 -3.41 6.41
CA ASP A 134 25.40 -2.25 5.94
C ASP A 134 25.19 -1.99 4.45
N ARG A 135 25.19 -0.72 4.08
CA ARG A 135 25.15 -0.28 2.68
C ARG A 135 26.49 -0.61 2.02
N VAL A 136 26.41 -1.09 0.78
CA VAL A 136 27.57 -1.40 -0.05
C VAL A 136 27.55 -0.48 -1.26
N GLU A 137 28.68 0.16 -1.54
CA GLU A 137 28.86 0.88 -2.79
C GLU A 137 29.07 -0.12 -3.94
N SER A 138 28.17 -0.11 -4.92
CA SER A 138 28.32 -0.83 -6.17
C SER A 138 27.74 0.00 -7.30
N ASP A 139 28.46 0.04 -8.41
CA ASP A 139 28.06 0.63 -9.69
C ASP A 139 26.85 -0.07 -10.32
N GLN A 140 26.62 -1.34 -9.96
CA GLN A 140 25.47 -2.14 -10.41
C GLN A 140 24.27 -2.07 -9.45
N ALA A 141 24.42 -1.40 -8.30
CA ALA A 141 23.35 -1.32 -7.31
C ALA A 141 22.21 -0.41 -7.80
N THR A 142 20.97 -0.80 -7.49
CA THR A 142 19.81 0.04 -7.74
C THR A 142 19.85 1.35 -6.95
N SER A 143 19.35 2.43 -7.55
CA SER A 143 19.14 3.72 -6.86
C SER A 143 17.77 3.82 -6.20
N LEU A 144 16.91 2.80 -6.35
CA LEU A 144 15.54 2.79 -5.86
C LEU A 144 15.48 2.62 -4.33
N PRO A 145 14.38 3.04 -3.66
CA PRO A 145 14.23 2.97 -2.21
C PRO A 145 13.90 1.55 -1.76
N VAL A 146 14.92 0.70 -1.64
CA VAL A 146 14.81 -0.72 -1.26
C VAL A 146 14.10 -0.89 0.09
N SER A 147 14.44 -0.07 1.09
CA SER A 147 13.84 -0.12 2.42
C SER A 147 12.31 0.09 2.38
N LEU A 148 11.85 1.01 1.52
CA LEU A 148 10.43 1.27 1.32
C LEU A 148 9.71 0.09 0.69
N ALA A 149 10.30 -0.50 -0.36
CA ALA A 149 9.72 -1.70 -0.97
C ALA A 149 9.60 -2.85 0.04
N ILE A 150 10.66 -3.10 0.82
CA ILE A 150 10.64 -4.14 1.87
C ILE A 150 9.55 -3.84 2.92
N ALA A 151 9.43 -2.60 3.38
CA ALA A 151 8.40 -2.22 4.35
C ALA A 151 6.97 -2.39 3.81
N LEU A 152 6.75 -2.12 2.52
CA LEU A 152 5.46 -2.31 1.85
C LEU A 152 5.12 -3.79 1.61
N LEU A 153 6.11 -4.62 1.34
CA LEU A 153 5.93 -6.06 1.08
C LEU A 153 5.79 -6.87 2.37
N LYS A 154 6.45 -6.42 3.45
CA LYS A 154 6.49 -7.13 4.72
C LYS A 154 5.18 -7.01 5.49
N ASP A 155 4.66 -8.14 5.95
CA ASP A 155 3.46 -8.20 6.78
C ASP A 155 3.73 -7.98 8.30
N ARG A 156 2.69 -8.12 9.13
CA ARG A 156 2.77 -8.01 10.61
C ARG A 156 3.72 -9.03 11.23
N SER A 157 3.83 -10.23 10.65
CA SER A 157 4.74 -11.28 11.11
C SER A 157 6.18 -11.03 10.68
N GLY A 158 6.44 -10.10 9.76
CA GLY A 158 7.77 -9.89 9.21
C GLY A 158 8.05 -10.71 7.96
N VAL A 159 7.01 -11.31 7.36
CA VAL A 159 7.08 -12.18 6.20
C VAL A 159 6.80 -11.40 4.92
N ILE A 160 7.54 -11.73 3.86
CA ILE A 160 7.32 -11.30 2.48
C ILE A 160 6.99 -12.57 1.69
N ASP A 161 5.80 -12.66 1.10
CA ASP A 161 5.35 -13.81 0.30
C ASP A 161 5.08 -13.31 -1.13
N LEU A 162 5.82 -13.83 -2.10
CA LEU A 162 5.77 -13.39 -3.50
C LEU A 162 5.56 -14.59 -4.41
N ASP A 163 4.48 -14.53 -5.19
CA ASP A 163 4.25 -15.44 -6.32
C ASP A 163 4.74 -14.79 -7.62
N VAL A 164 5.68 -15.46 -8.28
CA VAL A 164 6.40 -14.96 -9.45
C VAL A 164 6.26 -15.99 -10.58
N PRO A 165 5.14 -16.00 -11.31
CA PRO A 165 4.97 -16.88 -12.46
C PRO A 165 5.86 -16.43 -13.61
N ILE A 166 6.51 -17.39 -14.27
CA ILE A 166 7.41 -17.16 -15.41
C ILE A 166 7.06 -18.17 -16.49
N SER A 167 6.72 -17.65 -17.67
CA SER A 167 6.49 -18.48 -18.84
C SER A 167 7.27 -17.95 -20.03
N GLY A 168 7.72 -18.84 -20.91
CA GLY A 168 8.51 -18.44 -22.07
C GLY A 168 8.90 -19.61 -22.96
N ARG A 169 9.62 -19.30 -24.03
CA ARG A 169 10.24 -20.28 -24.92
C ARG A 169 11.73 -20.39 -24.57
N LEU A 170 12.25 -21.61 -24.50
CA LEU A 170 13.66 -21.86 -24.18
C LEU A 170 14.60 -21.59 -25.36
N ASP A 171 14.07 -21.59 -26.59
CA ASP A 171 14.80 -21.28 -27.81
C ASP A 171 14.77 -19.78 -28.17
N ASP A 172 14.08 -18.96 -27.38
CA ASP A 172 14.09 -17.51 -27.53
C ASP A 172 15.37 -16.93 -26.90
N PRO A 173 16.26 -16.29 -27.70
CA PRO A 173 17.52 -15.76 -27.20
C PRO A 173 17.35 -14.61 -26.20
N ASP A 174 16.21 -13.93 -26.20
CA ASP A 174 15.92 -12.82 -25.27
C ASP A 174 15.30 -13.34 -23.96
N PHE A 175 14.85 -14.60 -23.91
CA PHE A 175 14.24 -15.19 -22.73
C PHE A 175 15.29 -15.69 -21.73
N SER A 176 15.21 -15.22 -20.48
CA SER A 176 15.97 -15.77 -19.37
C SER A 176 15.15 -15.77 -18.08
N ILE A 177 15.22 -16.86 -17.32
CA ILE A 177 14.51 -17.01 -16.03
C ILE A 177 15.01 -15.94 -15.04
N ALA A 178 16.33 -15.79 -14.91
CA ALA A 178 16.93 -14.79 -14.02
C ALA A 178 16.55 -13.36 -14.40
N GLY A 179 16.52 -13.03 -15.71
CA GLY A 179 16.09 -11.72 -16.19
C GLY A 179 14.61 -11.45 -15.92
N ALA A 180 13.75 -12.46 -16.10
CA ALA A 180 12.32 -12.35 -15.78
C ALA A 180 12.08 -12.08 -14.28
N VAL A 181 12.72 -12.85 -13.39
CA VAL A 181 12.68 -12.61 -11.92
C VAL A 181 13.16 -11.20 -11.59
N TRP A 182 14.32 -10.80 -12.12
CA TRP A 182 14.89 -9.47 -11.86
C TRP A 182 13.97 -8.34 -12.34
N THR A 183 13.28 -8.53 -13.46
CA THR A 183 12.32 -7.56 -13.98
C THR A 183 11.15 -7.37 -13.04
N ILE A 184 10.62 -8.45 -12.45
CA ILE A 184 9.52 -8.39 -11.48
C ILE A 184 9.98 -7.68 -10.20
N ILE A 185 11.15 -8.04 -9.66
CA ILE A 185 11.73 -7.36 -8.48
C ILE A 185 11.94 -5.88 -8.76
N ARG A 186 12.56 -5.52 -9.90
CA ARG A 186 12.76 -4.12 -10.30
C ARG A 186 11.44 -3.36 -10.40
N ASN A 187 10.41 -3.97 -10.99
CA ASN A 187 9.09 -3.35 -11.11
C ASN A 187 8.45 -3.10 -9.74
N LEU A 188 8.62 -4.00 -8.77
CA LEU A 188 8.17 -3.78 -7.40
C LEU A 188 8.91 -2.61 -6.74
N LEU A 189 10.24 -2.51 -6.92
CA LEU A 189 11.04 -1.39 -6.40
C LEU A 189 10.63 -0.05 -7.03
N VAL A 190 10.38 -0.02 -8.34
CA VAL A 190 9.93 1.18 -9.05
C VAL A 190 8.55 1.59 -8.54
N LYS A 191 7.59 0.65 -8.46
CA LYS A 191 6.24 0.91 -7.95
C LYS A 191 6.25 1.39 -6.50
N ALA A 192 7.11 0.83 -5.65
CA ALA A 192 7.25 1.32 -4.28
C ALA A 192 7.67 2.79 -4.23
N ALA A 193 8.51 3.24 -5.18
CA ALA A 193 8.99 4.61 -5.25
C ALA A 193 7.98 5.58 -5.88
N THR A 194 7.28 5.16 -6.93
CA THR A 194 6.45 6.05 -7.75
C THR A 194 4.96 5.94 -7.47
N SER A 195 4.48 4.79 -6.98
CA SER A 195 3.06 4.51 -6.75
C SER A 195 2.83 3.51 -5.61
N PRO A 196 3.29 3.82 -4.37
CA PRO A 196 3.24 2.88 -3.25
C PRO A 196 1.81 2.39 -2.93
N PHE A 197 0.79 3.24 -3.11
CA PHE A 197 -0.62 2.86 -2.93
C PHE A 197 -1.12 1.86 -3.96
N SER A 198 -0.68 1.97 -5.23
CA SER A 198 -1.04 0.98 -6.26
C SER A 198 -0.40 -0.38 -5.97
N LEU A 199 0.82 -0.39 -5.42
CA LEU A 199 1.46 -1.62 -4.96
C LEU A 199 0.64 -2.27 -3.83
N LEU A 200 0.18 -1.49 -2.86
CA LEU A 200 -0.68 -1.97 -1.77
C LEU A 200 -2.04 -2.48 -2.25
N ALA A 201 -2.67 -1.79 -3.20
CA ALA A 201 -3.95 -2.19 -3.77
C ALA A 201 -3.85 -3.52 -4.52
N ALA A 202 -2.79 -3.70 -5.34
CA ALA A 202 -2.57 -4.93 -6.08
C ALA A 202 -2.44 -6.16 -5.18
N MET A 203 -1.83 -6.02 -4.00
CA MET A 203 -1.67 -7.11 -3.01
C MET A 203 -2.99 -7.58 -2.40
N VAL A 204 -4.04 -6.76 -2.42
CA VAL A 204 -5.38 -7.13 -1.95
C VAL A 204 -6.34 -7.40 -3.11
N GLY A 205 -5.82 -7.52 -4.34
CA GLY A 205 -6.62 -7.78 -5.55
C GLY A 205 -7.49 -6.60 -5.97
N GLY A 206 -7.13 -5.37 -5.59
CA GLY A 206 -7.85 -4.14 -5.95
C GLY A 206 -7.06 -3.23 -6.88
N ASP A 207 -7.76 -2.29 -7.51
CA ASP A 207 -7.20 -1.19 -8.32
C ASP A 207 -7.62 0.18 -7.75
N GLU A 208 -7.87 0.21 -6.44
CA GLU A 208 -8.35 1.40 -5.77
C GLU A 208 -7.21 2.40 -5.54
N ASP A 209 -7.44 3.64 -5.91
CA ASP A 209 -6.50 4.72 -5.68
C ASP A 209 -6.56 5.19 -4.23
N PHE A 210 -5.74 4.62 -3.34
CA PHE A 210 -5.64 5.03 -1.94
C PHE A 210 -4.84 6.32 -1.70
N SER A 211 -4.42 7.06 -2.73
CA SER A 211 -3.55 8.24 -2.56
C SER A 211 -4.25 9.47 -1.98
N SER A 212 -5.57 9.53 -2.01
CA SER A 212 -6.34 10.65 -1.46
C SER A 212 -7.76 10.28 -1.07
N VAL A 213 -8.47 11.12 -0.34
CA VAL A 213 -9.90 10.99 -0.02
C VAL A 213 -10.61 12.32 -0.29
N ALA A 214 -11.73 12.28 -1.00
CA ALA A 214 -12.50 13.47 -1.37
C ALA A 214 -13.51 13.91 -0.29
N PHE A 215 -13.75 15.22 -0.24
CA PHE A 215 -14.69 15.85 0.69
C PHE A 215 -15.73 16.70 -0.04
N GLU A 216 -16.91 16.82 0.57
CA GLU A 216 -17.93 17.77 0.13
C GLU A 216 -17.41 19.22 0.27
N PRO A 217 -17.70 20.10 -0.70
CA PRO A 217 -17.22 21.47 -0.68
C PRO A 217 -17.57 22.20 0.62
N GLY A 218 -16.59 22.92 1.16
CA GLY A 218 -16.74 23.76 2.36
C GLY A 218 -16.89 23.00 3.68
N THR A 219 -16.76 21.66 3.68
CA THR A 219 -16.95 20.84 4.87
C THR A 219 -15.89 19.75 5.02
N ALA A 220 -15.80 19.18 6.23
CA ALA A 220 -15.06 17.96 6.53
C ALA A 220 -15.96 16.71 6.44
N VAL A 221 -16.98 16.72 5.59
CA VAL A 221 -17.83 15.56 5.31
C VAL A 221 -17.28 14.81 4.10
N PHE A 222 -17.04 13.51 4.27
CA PHE A 222 -16.61 12.62 3.20
C PHE A 222 -17.63 12.56 2.05
N VAL A 223 -17.16 12.53 0.82
CA VAL A 223 -17.99 12.15 -0.33
C VAL A 223 -18.42 10.68 -0.20
N ALA A 224 -19.57 10.33 -0.76
CA ALA A 224 -20.07 8.94 -0.76
C ALA A 224 -19.03 7.96 -1.34
N GLY A 225 -18.81 6.82 -0.68
CA GLY A 225 -17.85 5.78 -1.09
C GLY A 225 -16.44 5.91 -0.50
N GLU A 226 -16.08 7.08 0.05
CA GLU A 226 -14.73 7.31 0.59
C GLU A 226 -14.48 6.59 1.93
N LYS A 227 -15.53 6.28 2.69
CA LYS A 227 -15.39 5.55 3.96
C LYS A 227 -15.05 4.08 3.74
N GLU A 228 -15.61 3.46 2.72
CA GLU A 228 -15.29 2.09 2.31
C GLU A 228 -13.81 1.98 1.91
N LYS A 229 -13.31 3.01 1.21
CA LYS A 229 -11.90 3.13 0.87
C LYS A 229 -11.00 3.30 2.09
N LEU A 230 -11.38 4.12 3.06
CA LEU A 230 -10.66 4.24 4.34
C LEU A 230 -10.66 2.92 5.13
N THR A 231 -11.73 2.14 5.06
CA THR A 231 -11.81 0.81 5.69
C THR A 231 -10.74 -0.12 5.13
N LYS A 232 -10.64 -0.22 3.81
CA LYS A 232 -9.62 -1.05 3.14
C LYS A 232 -8.19 -0.54 3.42
N LEU A 233 -7.99 0.77 3.41
CA LEU A 233 -6.69 1.36 3.75
C LEU A 233 -6.27 1.04 5.19
N ALA A 234 -7.20 1.11 6.16
CA ALA A 234 -6.93 0.75 7.54
C ALA A 234 -6.56 -0.72 7.71
N ASP A 235 -7.17 -1.64 6.94
CA ASP A 235 -6.81 -3.06 6.93
C ASP A 235 -5.41 -3.29 6.34
N ILE A 236 -5.09 -2.61 5.23
CA ILE A 236 -3.79 -2.69 4.55
C ILE A 236 -2.66 -2.20 5.46
N LEU A 237 -2.83 -1.01 6.08
CA LEU A 237 -1.87 -0.42 7.02
C LEU A 237 -1.77 -1.27 8.29
N GLY A 238 -2.90 -1.83 8.72
CA GLY A 238 -2.97 -2.81 9.78
C GLY A 238 -1.92 -3.89 9.54
N LYS A 239 -1.96 -4.54 8.38
CA LYS A 239 -1.05 -5.65 8.03
C LYS A 239 0.42 -5.24 7.85
N ARG A 240 0.80 -3.96 7.90
CA ARG A 240 2.15 -3.47 7.53
C ARG A 240 2.73 -2.48 8.54
N PRO A 241 3.16 -2.95 9.73
CA PRO A 241 3.59 -2.08 10.83
C PRO A 241 4.90 -1.31 10.56
N GLY A 242 5.65 -1.65 9.51
CA GLY A 242 6.86 -0.95 9.08
C GLY A 242 6.61 0.30 8.23
N VAL A 243 5.34 0.58 7.93
CA VAL A 243 4.92 1.69 7.06
C VAL A 243 4.25 2.77 7.92
N THR A 244 4.45 4.03 7.55
CA THR A 244 3.73 5.17 8.13
C THR A 244 2.97 5.93 7.04
N LEU A 245 1.84 6.51 7.43
CA LEU A 245 0.95 7.29 6.58
C LEU A 245 0.98 8.76 7.01
N GLU A 246 1.49 9.62 6.14
CA GLU A 246 1.36 11.07 6.27
C GLU A 246 0.00 11.51 5.69
N ILE A 247 -0.70 12.36 6.41
CA ILE A 247 -2.07 12.80 6.14
C ILE A 247 -2.06 14.33 6.01
N SER A 248 -2.32 14.83 4.81
CA SER A 248 -2.28 16.26 4.49
C SER A 248 -3.61 16.72 3.93
N GLY A 249 -4.23 17.72 4.55
CA GLY A 249 -5.51 18.28 4.10
C GLY A 249 -5.36 19.40 3.08
N PHE A 250 -6.28 19.46 2.12
CA PHE A 250 -6.32 20.45 1.05
C PHE A 250 -7.74 20.99 0.84
N ILE A 251 -7.80 22.14 0.18
CA ILE A 251 -9.04 22.81 -0.23
C ILE A 251 -9.10 22.97 -1.74
N ASP A 252 -10.33 23.05 -2.26
CA ASP A 252 -10.64 23.52 -3.60
C ASP A 252 -10.86 25.04 -3.54
N PRO A 253 -9.91 25.87 -4.01
CA PRO A 253 -10.03 27.32 -3.91
C PRO A 253 -11.21 27.89 -4.72
N ALA A 254 -11.73 27.14 -5.71
CA ALA A 254 -12.86 27.56 -6.51
C ALA A 254 -14.22 27.22 -5.87
N ARG A 255 -14.30 26.15 -5.07
CA ARG A 255 -15.58 25.63 -4.55
C ARG A 255 -15.74 25.75 -3.04
N ASP A 256 -14.64 25.68 -2.29
CA ASP A 256 -14.72 25.66 -0.83
C ASP A 256 -15.13 27.00 -0.21
N PRO A 257 -14.68 28.19 -0.67
CA PRO A 257 -14.96 29.44 0.05
C PRO A 257 -16.46 29.79 0.16
N GLU A 258 -17.24 29.60 -0.90
CA GLU A 258 -18.69 29.86 -0.85
C GLU A 258 -19.41 28.76 -0.08
N ALA A 259 -19.09 27.49 -0.34
CA ALA A 259 -19.69 26.37 0.34
C ALA A 259 -19.41 26.38 1.86
N TYR A 260 -18.22 26.83 2.27
CA TYR A 260 -17.83 27.00 3.67
C TYR A 260 -18.72 28.03 4.36
N ARG A 261 -19.01 29.17 3.73
CA ARG A 261 -19.92 30.18 4.29
C ARG A 261 -21.33 29.63 4.50
N LEU A 262 -21.84 28.84 3.54
CA LEU A 262 -23.12 28.18 3.70
C LEU A 262 -23.11 27.14 4.83
N ALA A 263 -22.05 26.35 4.93
CA ALA A 263 -21.89 25.38 6.01
C ALA A 263 -21.84 26.06 7.38
N GLU A 264 -21.09 27.16 7.50
CA GLU A 264 -20.95 27.92 8.73
C GLU A 264 -22.28 28.59 9.14
N LEU A 265 -23.01 29.17 8.19
CA LEU A 265 -24.36 29.68 8.45
C LEU A 265 -25.29 28.59 8.99
N ARG A 266 -25.25 27.39 8.41
CA ARG A 266 -26.04 26.24 8.90
C ARG A 266 -25.62 25.84 10.31
N LYS A 267 -24.31 25.80 10.61
CA LYS A 267 -23.79 25.55 11.97
C LYS A 267 -24.30 26.59 12.96
N MET A 268 -24.26 27.89 12.63
CA MET A 268 -24.77 28.97 13.47
C MET A 268 -26.27 28.80 13.79
N VAL A 269 -27.08 28.42 12.79
CA VAL A 269 -28.52 28.17 12.96
C VAL A 269 -28.78 26.94 13.84
N ARG A 270 -28.02 25.85 13.64
CA ARG A 270 -28.10 24.65 14.51
C ARG A 270 -27.69 24.97 15.94
N ALA A 271 -26.61 25.72 16.14
CA ALA A 271 -26.13 26.14 17.45
C ALA A 271 -27.15 27.03 18.20
N GLU A 272 -27.88 27.89 17.48
CA GLU A 272 -29.00 28.64 18.06
C GLU A 272 -30.15 27.70 18.48
N LYS A 273 -30.50 26.71 17.66
CA LYS A 273 -31.51 25.72 18.05
C LYS A 273 -31.07 24.89 19.26
N TRP A 274 -29.82 24.42 19.26
CA TRP A 274 -29.24 23.67 20.38
C TRP A 274 -29.29 24.47 21.68
N ARG A 275 -28.89 25.76 21.66
CA ARG A 275 -28.97 26.65 22.83
C ARG A 275 -30.40 26.82 23.36
N ARG A 276 -31.42 26.82 22.50
CA ARG A 276 -32.82 26.84 22.94
C ARG A 276 -33.24 25.53 23.59
N LEU A 277 -32.84 24.40 23.01
CA LEU A 277 -33.10 23.08 23.57
C LEU A 277 -32.39 22.89 24.92
N GLU A 278 -31.18 23.42 25.07
CA GLU A 278 -30.39 23.36 26.30
C GLU A 278 -31.10 24.12 27.42
N LYS A 279 -31.54 25.35 27.16
CA LYS A 279 -32.37 26.14 28.10
C LYS A 279 -33.67 25.45 28.48
N ALA A 280 -34.19 24.58 27.62
CA ALA A 280 -35.39 23.78 27.86
C ALA A 280 -35.09 22.40 28.49
N GLY A 281 -33.82 22.06 28.78
CA GLY A 281 -33.41 20.76 29.32
C GLY A 281 -33.55 19.59 28.35
N LYS A 282 -33.58 19.85 27.04
CA LYS A 282 -33.84 18.87 25.96
C LYS A 282 -32.76 18.83 24.88
N ALA A 283 -31.60 19.44 25.11
CA ALA A 283 -30.51 19.44 24.13
C ALA A 283 -29.87 18.04 24.01
N PRO A 284 -29.52 17.60 22.79
CA PRO A 284 -28.62 16.46 22.63
C PRO A 284 -27.21 16.83 23.12
N ALA A 285 -26.34 15.83 23.25
CA ALA A 285 -24.97 16.03 23.75
C ALA A 285 -24.16 17.03 22.87
N GLU A 286 -24.38 17.02 21.56
CA GLU A 286 -23.64 17.85 20.61
C GLU A 286 -24.57 18.73 19.75
N PRO A 287 -24.17 19.99 19.42
CA PRO A 287 -24.92 20.87 18.55
C PRO A 287 -25.20 20.31 17.15
N ASP A 288 -24.29 19.51 16.60
CA ASP A 288 -24.41 18.98 15.23
C ASP A 288 -25.47 17.88 15.09
N ALA A 289 -25.90 17.27 16.20
CA ALA A 289 -27.00 16.30 16.23
C ALA A 289 -28.40 16.96 16.08
N VAL A 290 -28.46 18.29 16.03
CA VAL A 290 -29.71 19.03 15.93
C VAL A 290 -30.11 19.23 14.47
N GLU A 291 -31.22 18.61 14.08
CA GLU A 291 -31.85 18.88 12.78
C GLU A 291 -32.69 20.15 12.84
N VAL A 292 -32.67 20.96 11.78
CA VAL A 292 -33.47 22.19 11.67
C VAL A 292 -34.53 21.99 10.59
N SER A 293 -35.80 22.04 10.98
CA SER A 293 -36.93 21.92 10.07
C SER A 293 -37.18 23.21 9.29
N ALA A 294 -37.82 23.10 8.12
CA ALA A 294 -38.15 24.25 7.28
C ALA A 294 -39.08 25.27 8.01
N GLY A 295 -39.94 24.79 8.92
CA GLY A 295 -40.88 25.64 9.65
C GLY A 295 -40.24 26.54 10.71
N GLU A 296 -39.14 26.09 11.34
CA GLU A 296 -38.46 26.84 12.40
C GLU A 296 -37.25 27.63 11.89
N TYR A 297 -36.74 27.31 10.69
CA TYR A 297 -35.57 27.95 10.10
C TYR A 297 -35.66 29.49 10.07
N PRO A 298 -36.76 30.13 9.63
CA PRO A 298 -36.85 31.59 9.59
C PRO A 298 -36.67 32.25 10.97
N ASP A 299 -37.21 31.64 12.02
CA ASP A 299 -37.14 32.17 13.38
C ASP A 299 -35.76 32.01 14.01
N LEU A 300 -35.08 30.90 13.72
CA LEU A 300 -33.70 30.67 14.14
C LEU A 300 -32.74 31.61 13.40
N LEU A 301 -32.87 31.70 12.07
CA LEU A 301 -32.07 32.60 11.24
C LEU A 301 -32.23 34.06 11.67
N THR A 302 -33.45 34.48 12.01
CA THR A 302 -33.71 35.83 12.52
C THR A 302 -32.93 36.11 13.81
N ARG A 303 -32.70 35.11 14.67
CA ARG A 303 -31.87 35.28 15.88
C ARG A 303 -30.39 35.30 15.57
N VAL A 304 -29.92 34.37 14.75
CA VAL A 304 -28.54 34.40 14.25
C VAL A 304 -28.21 35.76 13.63
N TYR A 305 -29.09 36.29 12.78
CA TYR A 305 -28.94 37.62 12.18
C TYR A 305 -28.91 38.77 13.20
N LYS A 306 -29.72 38.68 14.26
CA LYS A 306 -29.77 39.68 15.34
C LYS A 306 -28.58 39.61 16.30
N ASP A 307 -27.91 38.48 16.36
CA ASP A 307 -26.75 38.30 17.24
C ASP A 307 -25.43 38.46 16.47
N ALA A 308 -25.45 38.42 15.14
CA ALA A 308 -24.28 38.56 14.30
C ALA A 308 -23.63 39.95 14.40
N ASP A 309 -22.30 39.95 14.39
CA ASP A 309 -21.46 41.14 14.57
C ASP A 309 -21.09 41.77 13.22
N PHE A 310 -22.03 42.52 12.64
CA PHE A 310 -21.78 43.36 11.47
C PHE A 310 -22.81 44.51 11.37
N PRO A 311 -22.51 45.59 10.61
CA PRO A 311 -23.44 46.69 10.37
C PRO A 311 -24.72 46.20 9.65
N ARG A 312 -25.88 46.40 10.28
CA ARG A 312 -27.17 45.94 9.77
C ARG A 312 -28.05 47.12 9.33
N PRO A 313 -28.78 47.00 8.21
CA PRO A 313 -29.65 48.06 7.71
C PRO A 313 -30.73 48.42 8.74
N ARG A 314 -30.86 49.74 8.96
CA ARG A 314 -31.84 50.34 9.85
C ARG A 314 -32.89 51.12 9.05
N ASN A 315 -34.09 51.19 9.58
CA ASN A 315 -35.20 51.95 9.02
C ASN A 315 -34.91 53.46 9.14
N PHE A 316 -35.73 54.30 8.50
CA PHE A 316 -35.69 55.76 8.64
C PHE A 316 -35.82 56.27 10.10
N ILE A 317 -36.30 55.42 11.03
CA ILE A 317 -36.47 55.71 12.47
C ILE A 317 -35.37 55.03 13.33
N GLY A 318 -34.30 54.49 12.72
CA GLY A 318 -33.16 53.90 13.44
C GLY A 318 -33.37 52.51 14.06
N LEU A 319 -34.54 51.88 13.87
CA LEU A 319 -34.80 50.48 14.25
C LEU A 319 -34.17 49.49 13.26
N LEU A 320 -33.90 48.25 13.67
CA LEU A 320 -33.46 47.17 12.77
C LEU A 320 -34.58 46.83 11.77
N LYS A 321 -34.25 46.82 10.47
CA LYS A 321 -35.21 46.48 9.42
C LYS A 321 -35.56 44.99 9.51
N LYS A 322 -36.85 44.65 9.47
CA LYS A 322 -37.27 43.25 9.25
C LYS A 322 -36.96 42.91 7.80
N LEU A 323 -36.11 41.91 7.59
CA LEU A 323 -35.68 41.46 6.27
C LEU A 323 -36.29 40.09 5.94
N PRO A 324 -36.65 39.82 4.68
CA PRO A 324 -36.94 38.47 4.20
C PRO A 324 -35.77 37.51 4.42
N VAL A 325 -36.06 36.21 4.52
CA VAL A 325 -35.05 35.14 4.70
C VAL A 325 -33.88 35.26 3.70
N PRO A 326 -34.10 35.38 2.37
CA PRO A 326 -33.00 35.47 1.41
C PRO A 326 -32.08 36.68 1.61
N GLU A 327 -32.63 37.81 2.10
CA GLU A 327 -31.83 39.01 2.39
C GLU A 327 -30.98 38.83 3.65
N MET A 328 -31.52 38.17 4.69
CA MET A 328 -30.75 37.83 5.89
C MET A 328 -29.61 36.87 5.57
N GLU A 329 -29.88 35.82 4.79
CA GLU A 329 -28.86 34.86 4.33
C GLU A 329 -27.76 35.56 3.55
N LYS A 330 -28.12 36.39 2.56
CA LYS A 330 -27.14 37.12 1.75
C LYS A 330 -26.22 37.99 2.61
N LEU A 331 -26.79 38.72 3.58
CA LEU A 331 -26.00 39.57 4.47
C LEU A 331 -25.11 38.76 5.43
N LEU A 332 -25.61 37.65 5.97
CA LEU A 332 -24.82 36.77 6.82
C LEU A 332 -23.66 36.15 6.04
N LEU A 333 -23.94 35.55 4.88
CA LEU A 333 -22.93 34.94 4.02
C LEU A 333 -21.85 35.95 3.61
N ALA A 334 -22.23 37.19 3.26
CA ALA A 334 -21.27 38.24 2.90
C ALA A 334 -20.31 38.64 4.05
N ASN A 335 -20.69 38.39 5.30
CA ASN A 335 -19.89 38.71 6.48
C ASN A 335 -19.23 37.49 7.14
N ILE A 336 -19.54 36.27 6.70
CA ILE A 336 -18.79 35.08 7.11
C ILE A 336 -17.45 35.09 6.35
N LYS A 337 -16.36 35.06 7.13
CA LYS A 337 -15.00 35.00 6.59
C LYS A 337 -14.75 33.61 6.00
N ALA A 338 -14.04 33.60 4.88
CA ALA A 338 -13.52 32.40 4.24
C ALA A 338 -12.19 32.77 3.57
N GLY A 339 -11.30 33.36 4.37
CA GLY A 339 -9.97 33.75 3.96
C GLY A 339 -8.96 32.62 4.17
N PRO A 340 -7.66 32.92 4.05
CA PRO A 340 -6.61 31.91 4.17
C PRO A 340 -6.62 31.14 5.50
N GLU A 341 -6.93 31.81 6.61
CA GLU A 341 -7.00 31.18 7.94
C GLU A 341 -8.14 30.17 8.03
N GLU A 342 -9.34 30.52 7.57
CA GLU A 342 -10.49 29.61 7.56
C GLU A 342 -10.29 28.44 6.60
N MET A 343 -9.66 28.66 5.44
CA MET A 343 -9.34 27.59 4.49
C MET A 343 -8.27 26.63 5.02
N ALA A 344 -7.27 27.14 5.73
CA ALA A 344 -6.30 26.31 6.45
C ALA A 344 -6.97 25.53 7.59
N GLY A 345 -7.91 26.15 8.30
CA GLY A 345 -8.76 25.49 9.29
C GLY A 345 -9.55 24.32 8.68
N LEU A 346 -10.24 24.55 7.56
CA LEU A 346 -10.99 23.52 6.85
C LEU A 346 -10.10 22.35 6.38
N ALA A 347 -8.93 22.64 5.82
CA ALA A 347 -7.94 21.63 5.45
C ALA A 347 -7.54 20.77 6.66
N LYS A 348 -7.25 21.41 7.80
CA LYS A 348 -6.89 20.74 9.04
C LYS A 348 -8.05 19.88 9.59
N GLU A 349 -9.28 20.38 9.56
CA GLU A 349 -10.47 19.62 9.96
C GLU A 349 -10.62 18.34 9.13
N ARG A 350 -10.42 18.42 7.81
CA ARG A 350 -10.45 17.26 6.91
C ARG A 350 -9.38 16.23 7.27
N ALA A 351 -8.14 16.67 7.49
CA ALA A 351 -7.04 15.78 7.88
C ALA A 351 -7.30 15.09 9.23
N LEU A 352 -7.85 15.83 10.21
CA LEU A 352 -8.27 15.29 11.49
C LEU A 352 -9.42 14.27 11.35
N ALA A 353 -10.40 14.56 10.49
CA ALA A 353 -11.52 13.65 10.23
C ALA A 353 -11.04 12.31 9.63
N VAL A 354 -10.11 12.35 8.67
CA VAL A 354 -9.48 11.13 8.13
C VAL A 354 -8.73 10.36 9.20
N ARG A 355 -7.88 11.04 9.97
CA ARG A 355 -7.11 10.40 11.03
C ARG A 355 -8.02 9.73 12.06
N ALA A 356 -9.03 10.44 12.54
CA ALA A 356 -9.99 9.92 13.50
C ALA A 356 -10.76 8.72 12.95
N GLU A 357 -11.14 8.75 11.67
CA GLU A 357 -11.82 7.60 11.03
C GLU A 357 -10.89 6.39 10.90
N LEU A 358 -9.64 6.58 10.48
CA LEU A 358 -8.64 5.50 10.41
C LEU A 358 -8.35 4.89 11.79
N GLU A 359 -8.18 5.71 12.83
CA GLU A 359 -7.98 5.24 14.21
C GLU A 359 -9.23 4.51 14.74
N ARG A 360 -10.44 4.97 14.39
CA ARG A 360 -11.70 4.32 14.75
C ARG A 360 -11.84 2.96 14.08
N LEU A 361 -11.43 2.85 12.82
CA LEU A 361 -11.47 1.60 12.04
C LEU A 361 -10.45 0.58 12.55
N ASN A 362 -9.25 1.04 12.92
CA ASN A 362 -8.19 0.19 13.44
C ASN A 362 -7.34 0.93 14.47
N PRO A 363 -7.58 0.75 15.78
CA PRO A 363 -6.81 1.45 16.81
C PRO A 363 -5.30 1.13 16.81
N ASP A 364 -4.91 -0.06 16.32
CA ASP A 364 -3.52 -0.51 16.30
C ASP A 364 -2.64 0.31 15.34
N ILE A 365 -3.23 1.01 14.36
CA ILE A 365 -2.48 1.79 13.37
C ILE A 365 -2.23 3.24 13.83
N ALA A 366 -2.71 3.66 15.00
CA ALA A 366 -2.57 5.06 15.45
C ALA A 366 -1.12 5.56 15.42
N ALA A 367 -0.15 4.71 15.79
CA ALA A 367 1.28 5.03 15.76
C ALA A 367 1.89 5.09 14.35
N GLN A 368 1.14 4.72 13.32
CA GLN A 368 1.51 4.84 11.90
C GLN A 368 0.98 6.13 11.28
N LEU A 369 0.05 6.86 11.92
CA LEU A 369 -0.66 8.00 11.32
C LEU A 369 -0.03 9.33 11.75
N PHE A 370 0.39 10.13 10.78
CA PHE A 370 1.02 11.43 11.02
C PHE A 370 0.28 12.52 10.26
N LEU A 371 -0.16 13.55 10.98
CA LEU A 371 -0.72 14.76 10.34
C LEU A 371 0.45 15.61 9.85
N VAL A 372 0.38 16.05 8.60
CA VAL A 372 1.38 16.92 7.99
C VAL A 372 0.69 18.15 7.43
N GLU A 373 1.21 19.33 7.77
CA GLU A 373 0.74 20.58 7.18
C GLU A 373 1.39 20.75 5.80
N PRO A 374 0.60 20.87 4.71
CA PRO A 374 1.18 21.13 3.39
C PRO A 374 1.72 22.56 3.32
N ALA A 375 2.69 22.80 2.43
CA ALA A 375 3.22 24.14 2.19
C ALA A 375 2.13 25.14 1.72
N ALA A 376 1.14 24.64 0.97
CA ALA A 376 -0.01 25.41 0.53
C ALA A 376 -1.25 24.50 0.45
N VAL A 377 -2.32 24.87 1.15
CA VAL A 377 -3.56 24.06 1.24
C VAL A 377 -4.38 24.09 -0.05
N ASP A 378 -4.15 25.05 -0.93
CA ASP A 378 -4.81 25.22 -2.23
C ASP A 378 -4.03 24.58 -3.40
N THR A 379 -3.01 23.77 -3.10
CA THR A 379 -2.22 23.08 -4.13
C THR A 379 -3.13 22.15 -4.94
N PRO A 380 -3.22 22.35 -6.28
CA PRO A 380 -4.11 21.55 -7.12
C PRO A 380 -3.69 20.08 -7.13
N PRO A 381 -4.65 19.14 -7.19
CA PRO A 381 -4.34 17.73 -7.33
C PRO A 381 -3.83 17.41 -8.74
N GLU A 382 -3.03 16.35 -8.89
CA GLU A 382 -2.75 15.78 -10.20
C GLU A 382 -4.00 15.14 -10.83
N LYS A 383 -4.86 14.54 -9.99
CA LYS A 383 -6.14 13.91 -10.36
C LYS A 383 -7.17 14.01 -9.23
N GLY A 384 -8.45 14.11 -9.57
CA GLY A 384 -9.56 14.09 -8.61
C GLY A 384 -9.99 15.47 -8.08
N SER A 385 -10.71 15.48 -6.95
CA SER A 385 -11.27 16.68 -6.33
C SER A 385 -10.20 17.58 -5.70
N GLY A 386 -10.36 18.91 -5.79
CA GLY A 386 -9.48 19.86 -5.09
C GLY A 386 -9.58 19.73 -3.57
N GLY A 387 -10.81 19.66 -3.05
CA GLY A 387 -11.11 19.47 -1.63
C GLY A 387 -10.91 18.01 -1.25
N ARG A 388 -9.74 17.72 -0.68
CA ARG A 388 -9.26 16.37 -0.43
C ARG A 388 -8.36 16.30 0.79
N VAL A 389 -8.12 15.09 1.25
CA VAL A 389 -6.92 14.75 2.03
C VAL A 389 -6.03 13.89 1.14
N ALA A 390 -4.77 14.24 0.98
CA ALA A 390 -3.79 13.42 0.27
C ALA A 390 -2.92 12.67 1.26
N PHE A 391 -2.47 11.49 0.84
CA PHE A 391 -1.63 10.61 1.62
C PHE A 391 -0.25 10.47 1.02
N ALA A 392 0.75 10.33 1.87
CA ALA A 392 2.07 9.86 1.48
C ALA A 392 2.51 8.71 2.39
N ILE A 393 3.25 7.77 1.82
CA ILE A 393 3.79 6.64 2.56
C ILE A 393 5.28 6.89 2.82
N LYS A 394 5.71 6.62 4.06
CA LYS A 394 7.11 6.56 4.45
C LYS A 394 7.41 5.22 5.14
N THR A 395 8.69 4.89 5.20
CA THR A 395 9.19 3.85 6.11
C THR A 395 9.28 4.43 7.51
N ARG A 396 8.98 3.59 8.51
CA ARG A 396 9.13 3.93 9.92
C ARG A 396 10.57 4.20 10.34
#